data_AF-A0A5D9CXZ3-F1
#
_entry.id   AF-A0A5D9CXZ3-F1
#
_cell.length_a   1.000
_cell.length_b   1.000
_cell.length_c   1.000
_cell.angle_alpha   90.00
_cell.angle_beta   90.00
_cell.angle_gamma   90.00
#
_symmetry.space_group_name_H-M   'P 1'
#
loop_
_entity.id
_entity.type
_entity.pdbx_description
1 polymer ?
#
loop_
_entity_poly.entity_id
_entity_poly.type
_entity_poly.pdbx_seq_one_letter_code
_entity_poly.pdbx_strand_id
1 'polypeptide(L)'
;MSTGVPGAYRPLPGIRRPARHAGARSLLRGRAGLRRHDGSAGGRVAGPAGQRARASGGILLSLELHRDHDLSRLNTLGLPCRAERFVAPSSAAQLTEALALARQERRAPLLLGGGSNVILPASLTGLVIQPAMADWRLEEADRQVRVHVDAGVVWHDLVMSLARRGLWGIENLALIPGHCGAAPIQNIGAYGVELHEVLEAVRVISLEDGRETTMAPDECDFGYRDSIFKRELAGRVAITGLVLRLSRHAAPRLAYGDLAQRVSANPSSQEVAEAVSAVRREKLPDPARLGNAGSFFKNPVVSPERAEALRAAYPDMPQFPQSGGVKLAAGWLIDRCGLKGWRCGHFGVHDRQALVLVHHGGGSAEELLEVAAEVAERVREAFGVTLEREPRLATEMGEMG
;
A
#
# COMPACT_ATOMS: atom_id res chain seq x y z
N MET A 1 -3.69 -11.92 43.47
CA MET A 1 -3.57 -13.39 43.42
C MET A 1 -4.14 -13.88 42.11
N SER A 2 -3.35 -14.69 41.41
CA SER A 2 -3.63 -15.56 40.26
C SER A 2 -4.24 -14.99 38.97
N THR A 3 -3.36 -14.95 37.98
CA THR A 3 -3.52 -14.88 36.52
C THR A 3 -4.36 -16.03 35.93
N GLY A 4 -5.10 -15.76 34.86
CA GLY A 4 -5.74 -16.77 34.01
C GLY A 4 -5.66 -16.37 32.54
N VAL A 5 -4.78 -17.03 31.79
CA VAL A 5 -4.64 -16.95 30.33
C VAL A 5 -5.69 -17.89 29.70
N PRO A 6 -6.51 -17.47 28.72
CA PRO A 6 -7.17 -18.39 27.80
C PRO A 6 -6.24 -18.55 26.59
N GLY A 7 -5.74 -19.72 26.22
CA GLY A 7 -6.40 -21.01 26.10
C GLY A 7 -6.16 -21.46 24.66
N ALA A 8 -5.13 -22.30 24.46
CA ALA A 8 -4.77 -22.82 23.14
C ALA A 8 -5.94 -23.64 22.56
N TYR A 9 -6.37 -23.28 21.35
CA TYR A 9 -7.47 -23.96 20.66
C TYR A 9 -7.07 -25.40 20.29
N ARG A 10 -7.90 -26.37 20.70
CA ARG A 10 -7.84 -27.76 20.23
C ARG A 10 -8.34 -27.84 18.78
N PRO A 11 -7.63 -28.51 17.87
CA PRO A 11 -8.17 -28.79 16.54
C PRO A 11 -9.29 -29.84 16.60
N LEU A 12 -10.37 -29.61 15.84
CA LEU A 12 -11.44 -30.59 15.59
C LEU A 12 -11.00 -31.62 14.52
N PRO A 13 -11.49 -32.87 14.59
CA PRO A 13 -11.09 -33.94 13.67
C PRO A 13 -11.80 -33.81 12.32
N GLY A 14 -11.07 -33.91 11.20
CA GLY A 14 -11.71 -34.01 9.88
C GLY A 14 -10.91 -33.59 8.64
N ILE A 15 -9.74 -32.96 8.79
CA ILE A 15 -8.95 -32.52 7.62
C ILE A 15 -7.82 -33.51 7.36
N ARG A 16 -7.94 -34.30 6.28
CA ARG A 16 -6.87 -35.17 5.79
C ARG A 16 -5.70 -34.31 5.32
N ARG A 17 -4.54 -34.44 5.98
CA ARG A 17 -3.26 -33.88 5.51
C ARG A 17 -2.75 -34.70 4.32
N PRO A 18 -2.24 -34.09 3.24
CA PRO A 18 -1.51 -34.83 2.22
C PRO A 18 -0.13 -35.27 2.74
N ALA A 19 0.31 -36.42 2.25
CA ALA A 19 1.49 -37.15 2.71
C ALA A 19 2.80 -36.38 2.43
N ARG A 20 3.72 -36.45 3.39
CA ARG A 20 5.09 -35.97 3.26
C ARG A 20 5.91 -37.00 2.49
N HIS A 21 6.50 -36.62 1.36
CA HIS A 21 7.61 -37.38 0.77
C HIS A 21 8.92 -37.03 1.50
N ALA A 22 9.62 -38.06 1.94
CA ALA A 22 10.94 -38.00 2.53
C ALA A 22 11.93 -38.80 1.66
N GLY A 23 13.14 -38.25 1.49
CA GLY A 23 14.30 -38.84 0.82
C GLY A 23 15.04 -37.76 0.03
N ALA A 24 16.30 -37.40 0.24
CA ALA A 24 17.42 -38.13 0.83
C ALA A 24 18.45 -37.19 1.48
N ARG A 25 19.18 -37.73 2.48
CA ARG A 25 20.50 -37.26 2.97
C ARG A 25 21.58 -37.74 1.95
N SER A 26 22.85 -37.32 1.88
CA SER A 26 23.83 -36.55 2.65
C SER A 26 24.95 -36.12 1.66
N LEU A 27 25.97 -35.28 1.90
CA LEU A 27 27.21 -35.47 2.69
C LEU A 27 28.21 -34.44 2.05
N LEU A 28 28.82 -33.46 2.73
CA LEU A 28 30.21 -33.43 3.26
C LEU A 28 30.57 -31.93 3.44
N ARG A 29 30.84 -31.41 4.64
CA ARG A 29 32.15 -31.30 5.36
C ARG A 29 33.28 -30.55 4.65
N GLY A 30 33.78 -29.50 5.32
CA GLY A 30 35.11 -28.88 5.13
C GLY A 30 35.16 -27.41 5.62
N ARG A 31 35.19 -27.13 6.93
CA ARG A 31 36.35 -26.73 7.76
C ARG A 31 37.08 -25.41 7.38
N ALA A 32 36.92 -24.44 8.30
CA ALA A 32 37.94 -23.62 8.98
C ALA A 32 38.75 -22.54 8.23
N GLY A 33 38.84 -21.35 8.85
CA GLY A 33 40.07 -20.56 8.85
C GLY A 33 39.94 -19.03 8.72
N LEU A 34 39.81 -18.35 9.86
CA LEU A 34 40.51 -17.10 10.27
C LEU A 34 41.05 -16.13 9.19
N ARG A 35 40.66 -14.84 9.27
CA ARG A 35 41.49 -13.71 9.79
C ARG A 35 40.80 -12.36 9.58
N ARG A 36 40.99 -11.47 10.56
CA ARG A 36 40.69 -10.03 10.50
C ARG A 36 41.69 -9.33 9.57
N HIS A 37 41.23 -8.31 8.85
CA HIS A 37 42.05 -7.14 8.50
C HIS A 37 41.15 -5.92 8.30
N ASP A 38 41.47 -4.86 9.04
CA ASP A 38 41.02 -3.49 8.80
C ASP A 38 41.58 -2.98 7.47
N GLY A 39 40.80 -2.14 6.79
CA GLY A 39 41.21 -1.47 5.56
C GLY A 39 40.13 -0.55 5.01
N SER A 40 40.15 0.71 5.44
CA SER A 40 39.44 1.81 4.81
C SER A 40 39.90 2.04 3.37
N ALA A 41 38.97 2.07 2.41
CA ALA A 41 39.15 2.80 1.16
C ALA A 41 37.77 3.08 0.54
N GLY A 42 37.49 4.37 0.31
CA GLY A 42 36.32 4.81 -0.42
C GLY A 42 36.38 4.35 -1.87
N GLY A 43 35.31 3.70 -2.32
CA GLY A 43 35.04 3.42 -3.72
C GLY A 43 33.66 3.92 -4.06
N ARG A 44 33.59 5.04 -4.81
CA ARG A 44 32.35 5.44 -5.49
C ARG A 44 32.03 4.36 -6.50
N VAL A 45 30.97 3.60 -6.26
CA VAL A 45 30.37 2.75 -7.28
C VAL A 45 29.71 3.68 -8.29
N ALA A 46 30.28 3.77 -9.49
CA ALA A 46 29.65 4.44 -10.60
C ALA A 46 28.36 3.70 -10.95
N GLY A 47 27.21 4.35 -10.74
CA GLY A 47 25.93 3.90 -11.28
C GLY A 47 25.95 3.92 -12.82
N PRO A 48 25.01 3.22 -13.49
CA PRO A 48 24.96 3.20 -14.94
C PRO A 48 24.75 4.63 -15.45
N ALA A 49 25.51 5.00 -16.49
CA ALA A 49 25.50 6.33 -17.06
C ALA A 49 24.11 6.66 -17.64
N GLY A 50 23.43 7.59 -16.97
CA GLY A 50 22.24 8.26 -17.49
C GLY A 50 22.49 8.91 -18.84
N GLN A 51 21.76 8.50 -19.86
CA GLN A 51 21.78 9.18 -21.16
C GLN A 51 20.59 10.15 -21.22
N ARG A 52 20.86 11.43 -21.47
CA ARG A 52 19.82 12.38 -21.90
C ARG A 52 19.30 11.92 -23.26
N ALA A 53 18.12 11.33 -23.28
CA ALA A 53 17.53 10.80 -24.50
C ALA A 53 16.91 11.93 -25.34
N ARG A 54 17.16 11.88 -26.66
CA ARG A 54 16.38 12.62 -27.66
C ARG A 54 15.22 11.74 -28.10
N ALA A 55 13.98 12.25 -28.04
CA ALA A 55 12.86 11.60 -28.70
C ALA A 55 13.04 11.65 -30.23
N SER A 56 12.65 10.60 -30.95
CA SER A 56 12.58 10.56 -32.42
C SER A 56 11.55 11.59 -32.89
N GLY A 57 11.96 12.84 -33.07
CA GLY A 57 11.06 13.97 -33.32
C GLY A 57 11.41 15.28 -32.58
N GLY A 58 12.52 15.34 -31.83
CA GLY A 58 13.15 16.62 -31.46
C GLY A 58 12.76 17.24 -30.11
N ILE A 59 12.06 16.52 -29.22
CA ILE A 59 11.90 16.99 -27.83
C ILE A 59 13.17 16.63 -27.05
N LEU A 60 13.87 17.66 -26.57
CA LEU A 60 14.94 17.51 -25.59
C LEU A 60 14.27 17.38 -24.23
N LEU A 61 14.30 16.18 -23.63
CA LEU A 61 13.76 15.97 -22.29
C LEU A 61 14.65 16.71 -21.28
N SER A 62 14.02 17.49 -20.41
CA SER A 62 14.68 18.10 -19.25
C SER A 62 14.92 17.07 -18.13
N LEU A 63 14.36 15.87 -18.26
CA LEU A 63 14.49 14.73 -17.36
C LEU A 63 15.32 13.57 -17.95
N GLU A 64 15.86 12.75 -17.05
CA GLU A 64 16.64 11.56 -17.41
C GLU A 64 15.71 10.36 -17.66
N LEU A 65 15.88 9.72 -18.83
CA LEU A 65 15.16 8.50 -19.21
C LEU A 65 16.06 7.29 -18.95
N HIS A 66 15.71 6.48 -17.97
CA HIS A 66 16.41 5.24 -17.67
C HIS A 66 15.83 4.10 -18.51
N ARG A 67 16.70 3.24 -19.06
CA ARG A 67 16.30 2.00 -19.75
C ARG A 67 16.64 0.79 -18.88
N ASP A 68 15.85 -0.28 -18.98
CA ASP A 68 16.04 -1.52 -18.19
C ASP A 68 16.19 -1.24 -16.67
N HIS A 69 15.31 -0.39 -16.15
CA HIS A 69 15.41 0.11 -14.77
C HIS A 69 14.87 -0.91 -13.76
N ASP A 70 15.60 -1.14 -12.67
CA ASP A 70 15.19 -2.05 -11.61
C ASP A 70 14.18 -1.40 -10.65
N LEU A 71 12.96 -1.94 -10.62
CA LEU A 71 11.85 -1.50 -9.77
C LEU A 71 11.70 -2.33 -8.48
N SER A 72 12.62 -3.27 -8.21
CA SER A 72 12.53 -4.18 -7.05
C SER A 72 12.52 -3.44 -5.71
N ARG A 73 13.05 -2.21 -5.66
CA ARG A 73 13.05 -1.34 -4.47
C ARG A 73 11.94 -0.28 -4.48
N LEU A 74 11.12 -0.25 -5.53
CA LEU A 74 10.03 0.72 -5.72
C LEU A 74 8.65 0.07 -5.52
N ASN A 75 8.60 -1.10 -4.88
CA ASN A 75 7.37 -1.76 -4.44
C ASN A 75 7.56 -2.43 -3.08
N THR A 76 6.56 -2.35 -2.20
CA THR A 76 6.69 -2.83 -0.81
C THR A 76 6.58 -4.35 -0.68
N LEU A 77 6.10 -5.04 -1.71
CA LEU A 77 6.19 -6.50 -1.79
C LEU A 77 7.65 -6.95 -2.01
N GLY A 78 8.52 -6.09 -2.53
CA GLY A 78 9.89 -6.45 -2.88
C GLY A 78 9.96 -7.48 -4.01
N LEU A 79 8.96 -7.50 -4.89
CA LEU A 79 8.96 -8.36 -6.07
C LEU A 79 9.98 -7.85 -7.10
N PRO A 80 10.77 -8.74 -7.72
CA PRO A 80 11.70 -8.35 -8.77
C PRO A 80 10.94 -7.88 -10.00
N CYS A 81 11.29 -6.70 -10.51
CA CYS A 81 10.66 -6.13 -11.69
C CYS A 81 11.63 -5.25 -12.47
N ARG A 82 11.72 -5.43 -13.79
CA ARG A 82 12.44 -4.54 -14.71
C ARG A 82 11.47 -3.70 -15.54
N ALA A 83 11.61 -2.38 -15.51
CA ALA A 83 10.91 -1.50 -16.45
C ALA A 83 11.74 -1.31 -17.72
N GLU A 84 11.12 -1.49 -18.88
CA GLU A 84 11.73 -1.17 -20.18
C GLU A 84 12.27 0.27 -20.17
N ARG A 85 11.45 1.21 -19.69
CA ARG A 85 11.83 2.61 -19.50
C ARG A 85 11.22 3.17 -18.22
N PHE A 86 11.99 4.04 -17.56
CA PHE A 86 11.60 4.68 -16.31
C PHE A 86 12.00 6.14 -16.28
N VAL A 87 11.11 6.97 -15.73
CA VAL A 87 11.36 8.38 -15.44
C VAL A 87 10.79 8.76 -14.07
N ALA A 88 11.49 9.65 -13.38
CA ALA A 88 11.09 10.18 -12.08
C ALA A 88 11.00 11.72 -12.14
N PRO A 89 9.94 12.28 -12.73
CA PRO A 89 9.82 13.74 -12.86
C PRO A 89 9.75 14.40 -11.49
N SER A 90 10.56 15.44 -11.26
CA SER A 90 10.62 16.22 -10.02
C SER A 90 9.88 17.55 -10.10
N SER A 91 9.16 17.81 -11.20
CA SER A 91 8.27 18.98 -11.36
C SER A 91 7.08 18.65 -12.28
N ALA A 92 6.02 19.47 -12.20
CA ALA A 92 4.87 19.34 -13.09
C ALA A 92 5.26 19.47 -14.57
N ALA A 93 6.21 20.35 -14.90
CA ALA A 93 6.74 20.50 -16.26
C ALA A 93 7.40 19.21 -16.77
N GLN A 94 8.25 18.56 -15.95
CA GLN A 94 8.87 17.28 -16.32
C GLN A 94 7.85 16.15 -16.45
N LEU A 95 6.81 16.14 -15.62
CA LEU A 95 5.73 15.18 -15.76
C LEU A 95 4.98 15.39 -17.08
N THR A 96 4.66 16.63 -17.44
CA THR A 96 4.04 16.96 -18.74
C THR A 96 4.92 16.53 -19.92
N GLU A 97 6.24 16.71 -19.84
CA GLU A 97 7.20 16.21 -20.84
C GLU A 97 7.17 14.67 -20.94
N ALA A 98 7.18 13.96 -19.81
CA ALA A 98 7.10 12.49 -19.77
C ALA A 98 5.78 11.97 -20.36
N LEU A 99 4.67 12.63 -20.04
CA LEU A 99 3.36 12.31 -20.61
C LEU A 99 3.29 12.60 -22.11
N ALA A 100 3.93 13.68 -22.57
CA ALA A 100 4.04 13.99 -24.00
C ALA A 100 4.81 12.91 -24.76
N LEU A 101 5.90 12.38 -24.17
CA LEU A 101 6.63 11.24 -24.73
C LEU A 101 5.72 10.01 -24.89
N ALA A 102 4.96 9.66 -23.84
CA ALA A 102 4.03 8.53 -23.89
C ALA A 102 2.95 8.70 -24.98
N ARG A 103 2.41 9.92 -25.13
CA ARG A 103 1.43 10.24 -26.19
C ARG A 103 2.02 10.12 -27.59
N GLN A 104 3.24 10.60 -27.82
CA GLN A 104 3.93 10.48 -29.12
C GLN A 104 4.09 9.02 -29.53
N GLU A 105 4.28 8.14 -28.56
CA GLU A 105 4.44 6.70 -28.78
C GLU A 105 3.12 5.94 -28.86
N ARG A 106 1.99 6.62 -28.61
CA ARG A 106 0.65 6.02 -28.58
C ARG A 106 0.58 4.82 -27.62
N ARG A 107 1.25 4.93 -26.47
CA ARG A 107 1.28 3.92 -25.41
C ARG A 107 1.00 4.60 -24.07
N ALA A 108 0.01 4.10 -23.34
CA ALA A 108 -0.29 4.60 -21.99
C ALA A 108 0.92 4.34 -21.06
N PRO A 109 1.37 5.35 -20.29
CA PRO A 109 2.40 5.13 -19.29
C PRO A 109 1.81 4.44 -18.05
N LEU A 110 2.63 3.68 -17.34
CA LEU A 110 2.28 3.20 -16.00
C LEU A 110 2.68 4.27 -14.97
N LEU A 111 1.72 4.76 -14.20
CA LEU A 111 1.98 5.63 -13.06
C LEU A 111 2.25 4.79 -11.81
N LEU A 112 3.43 4.96 -11.21
CA LEU A 112 3.84 4.28 -9.98
C LEU A 112 3.95 5.30 -8.84
N GLY A 113 3.19 5.10 -7.76
CA GLY A 113 3.35 5.85 -6.51
C GLY A 113 4.53 5.32 -5.68
N GLY A 114 4.35 5.18 -4.38
CA GLY A 114 5.33 4.50 -3.51
C GLY A 114 5.29 2.96 -3.58
N GLY A 115 4.54 2.40 -4.53
CA GLY A 115 4.44 0.95 -4.76
C GLY A 115 3.91 0.12 -3.58
N SER A 116 3.12 0.73 -2.69
CA SER A 116 2.61 0.07 -1.48
C SER A 116 1.32 -0.74 -1.65
N ASN A 117 0.64 -0.58 -2.79
CA ASN A 117 -0.60 -1.26 -3.13
C ASN A 117 -0.61 -1.77 -4.59
N VAL A 118 0.54 -2.25 -5.06
CA VAL A 118 0.73 -2.76 -6.43
C VAL A 118 1.50 -4.08 -6.40
N ILE A 119 1.13 -4.99 -7.30
CA ILE A 119 1.88 -6.20 -7.62
C ILE A 119 2.61 -5.93 -8.93
N LEU A 120 3.94 -5.98 -8.90
CA LEU A 120 4.75 -5.79 -10.10
C LEU A 120 5.11 -7.16 -10.71
N PRO A 121 4.87 -7.38 -12.02
CA PRO A 121 5.36 -8.57 -12.72
C PRO A 121 6.88 -8.53 -12.88
N ALA A 122 7.48 -9.59 -13.44
CA ALA A 122 8.93 -9.65 -13.68
C ALA A 122 9.44 -8.53 -14.59
N SER A 123 8.61 -8.05 -15.52
CA SER A 123 8.95 -6.93 -16.40
C SER A 123 7.73 -6.09 -16.77
N LEU A 124 7.94 -4.78 -16.92
CA LEU A 124 6.96 -3.83 -17.44
C LEU A 124 7.45 -3.26 -18.76
N THR A 125 6.62 -3.36 -19.79
CA THR A 125 6.88 -2.75 -21.10
C THR A 125 6.40 -1.31 -21.11
N GLY A 126 6.94 -0.49 -22.03
CA GLY A 126 6.57 0.91 -22.14
C GLY A 126 7.28 1.82 -21.12
N LEU A 127 6.62 2.92 -20.75
CA LEU A 127 7.17 3.95 -19.88
C LEU A 127 6.53 3.86 -18.49
N VAL A 128 7.35 3.65 -17.46
CA VAL A 128 6.96 3.80 -16.06
C VAL A 128 7.32 5.21 -15.59
N ILE A 129 6.35 5.91 -15.02
CA ILE A 129 6.53 7.26 -14.47
C ILE A 129 6.26 7.19 -12.97
N GLN A 130 7.24 7.58 -12.16
CA GLN A 130 7.07 7.77 -10.72
C GLN A 130 7.21 9.25 -10.36
N PRO A 131 6.11 9.98 -10.12
CA PRO A 131 6.18 11.37 -9.67
C PRO A 131 7.07 11.52 -8.43
N ALA A 132 8.10 12.35 -8.54
CA ALA A 132 9.17 12.53 -7.55
C ALA A 132 9.25 13.96 -7.00
N MET A 133 8.34 14.85 -7.40
CA MET A 133 8.15 16.15 -6.73
C MET A 133 7.73 15.89 -5.27
N ALA A 134 8.49 16.42 -4.33
CA ALA A 134 8.38 16.05 -2.91
C ALA A 134 8.43 17.27 -1.98
N ASP A 135 8.02 18.44 -2.48
CA ASP A 135 7.90 19.63 -1.65
C ASP A 135 6.52 19.70 -0.97
N TRP A 136 6.48 20.41 0.15
CA TRP A 136 5.24 20.80 0.80
C TRP A 136 5.42 22.11 1.54
N ARG A 137 4.33 22.88 1.68
CA ARG A 137 4.32 24.16 2.38
C ARG A 137 3.02 24.36 3.15
N LEU A 138 3.10 25.24 4.15
CA LEU A 138 1.95 25.67 4.92
C LEU A 138 1.48 27.04 4.43
N GLU A 139 0.17 27.22 4.41
CA GLU A 139 -0.50 28.50 4.21
C GLU A 139 -1.49 28.67 5.38
N GLU A 140 -1.32 29.75 6.14
CA GLU A 140 -2.25 30.08 7.23
C GLU A 140 -3.57 30.57 6.62
N ALA A 141 -4.69 30.00 7.08
CA ALA A 141 -6.03 30.34 6.63
C ALA A 141 -6.95 30.50 7.85
N ASP A 142 -6.99 31.70 8.43
CA ASP A 142 -7.75 32.04 9.64
C ASP A 142 -7.53 31.05 10.80
N ARG A 143 -8.53 30.17 11.06
CA ARG A 143 -8.53 29.16 12.12
C ARG A 143 -8.02 27.79 11.66
N GLN A 144 -7.56 27.69 10.42
CA GLN A 144 -7.11 26.47 9.78
C GLN A 144 -5.75 26.68 9.12
N VAL A 145 -5.10 25.56 8.78
CA VAL A 145 -3.82 25.56 8.07
C VAL A 145 -3.99 24.73 6.82
N ARG A 146 -3.76 25.35 5.66
CA ARG A 146 -3.69 24.63 4.40
C ARG A 146 -2.29 24.04 4.24
N VAL A 147 -2.23 22.76 3.93
CA VAL A 147 -1.00 22.05 3.61
C VAL A 147 -1.01 21.74 2.12
N HIS A 148 -0.19 22.45 1.36
CA HIS A 148 0.05 22.13 -0.04
C HIS A 148 1.15 21.10 -0.10
N VAL A 149 0.87 19.96 -0.71
CA VAL A 149 1.81 18.82 -0.76
C VAL A 149 1.90 18.29 -2.17
N ASP A 150 3.11 17.94 -2.59
CA ASP A 150 3.37 17.30 -3.88
C ASP A 150 3.15 15.78 -3.85
N ALA A 151 2.87 15.21 -5.02
CA ALA A 151 2.49 13.81 -5.15
C ALA A 151 3.54 12.81 -4.65
N GLY A 152 4.83 13.14 -4.74
CA GLY A 152 5.95 12.28 -4.35
C GLY A 152 6.32 12.34 -2.87
N VAL A 153 5.70 13.20 -2.06
CA VAL A 153 5.97 13.27 -0.62
C VAL A 153 5.59 11.94 0.05
N VAL A 154 6.50 11.37 0.84
CA VAL A 154 6.23 10.16 1.66
C VAL A 154 5.15 10.48 2.70
N TRP A 155 4.04 9.75 2.65
CA TRP A 155 2.86 10.05 3.46
C TRP A 155 3.14 10.04 4.96
N HIS A 156 3.80 8.99 5.46
CA HIS A 156 4.11 8.88 6.89
C HIS A 156 4.97 10.03 7.39
N ASP A 157 5.99 10.43 6.62
CA ASP A 157 6.92 11.49 6.98
C ASP A 157 6.21 12.85 7.05
N LEU A 158 5.25 13.09 6.14
CA LEU A 158 4.37 14.25 6.20
C LEU A 158 3.53 14.24 7.49
N VAL A 159 2.84 13.13 7.79
CA VAL A 159 2.01 13.01 9.01
C VAL A 159 2.84 13.32 10.25
N MET A 160 4.02 12.71 10.40
CA MET A 160 4.89 12.94 11.56
C MET A 160 5.42 14.38 11.61
N SER A 161 5.66 15.01 10.46
CA SER A 161 6.14 16.40 10.41
C SER A 161 5.06 17.41 10.79
N LEU A 162 3.81 17.17 10.37
CA LEU A 162 2.67 18.02 10.71
C LEU A 162 2.22 17.82 12.17
N ALA A 163 2.20 16.58 12.65
CA ALA A 163 1.87 16.27 14.04
C ALA A 163 2.88 16.89 15.03
N ARG A 164 4.18 16.86 14.73
CA ARG A 164 5.22 17.57 15.52
C ARG A 164 5.03 19.09 15.56
N ARG A 165 4.35 19.66 14.56
CA ARG A 165 4.00 21.09 14.51
C ARG A 165 2.68 21.41 15.21
N GLY A 166 2.07 20.44 15.89
CA GLY A 166 0.81 20.60 16.60
C GLY A 166 -0.41 20.72 15.67
N LEU A 167 -0.29 20.25 14.42
CA LEU A 167 -1.41 20.21 13.49
C LEU A 167 -2.21 18.92 13.68
N TRP A 168 -3.53 19.05 13.55
CA TRP A 168 -4.53 18.01 13.78
C TRP A 168 -5.32 17.71 12.51
N GLY A 169 -5.67 16.45 12.31
CA GLY A 169 -6.56 15.95 11.27
C GLY A 169 -6.10 14.67 10.57
N ILE A 170 -4.80 14.33 10.64
CA ILE A 170 -4.24 13.15 9.92
C ILE A 170 -3.34 12.27 10.79
N GLU A 171 -3.21 12.54 12.08
CA GLU A 171 -2.42 11.75 13.03
C GLU A 171 -2.84 10.27 13.08
N ASN A 172 -4.13 9.99 12.90
CA ASN A 172 -4.69 8.62 12.81
C ASN A 172 -4.26 7.87 11.54
N LEU A 173 -3.73 8.58 10.55
CA LEU A 173 -3.25 8.04 9.27
C LEU A 173 -1.74 7.78 9.28
N ALA A 174 -1.10 7.84 10.46
CA ALA A 174 0.32 7.55 10.62
C ALA A 174 0.67 6.11 10.23
N LEU A 175 1.89 5.92 9.73
CA LEU A 175 2.45 4.65 9.28
C LEU A 175 1.64 3.96 8.17
N ILE A 176 0.89 4.73 7.38
CA ILE A 176 0.40 4.29 6.07
C ILE A 176 1.56 4.48 5.06
N PRO A 177 1.99 3.42 4.36
CA PRO A 177 3.08 3.51 3.38
C PRO A 177 2.60 4.11 2.06
N GLY A 178 3.54 4.70 1.31
CA GLY A 178 3.29 5.24 -0.03
C GLY A 178 3.49 6.75 -0.11
N HIS A 179 3.23 7.30 -1.29
CA HIS A 179 3.33 8.74 -1.55
C HIS A 179 1.96 9.42 -1.45
N CYS A 180 1.96 10.72 -1.17
CA CYS A 180 0.75 11.52 -1.01
C CYS A 180 -0.14 11.49 -2.26
N GLY A 181 0.44 11.45 -3.46
CA GLY A 181 -0.33 11.37 -4.71
C GLY A 181 -1.16 10.10 -4.85
N ALA A 182 -0.81 9.02 -4.15
CA ALA A 182 -1.59 7.78 -4.15
C ALA A 182 -2.71 7.78 -3.09
N ALA A 183 -2.68 8.70 -2.12
CA ALA A 183 -3.61 8.73 -1.00
C ALA A 183 -5.09 8.91 -1.42
N PRO A 184 -5.43 9.77 -2.41
CA PRO A 184 -6.81 9.91 -2.88
C PRO A 184 -7.32 8.70 -3.64
N ILE A 185 -6.45 7.95 -4.32
CA ILE A 185 -6.85 6.83 -5.19
C ILE A 185 -7.77 5.86 -4.45
N GLN A 186 -7.44 5.52 -3.21
CA GLN A 186 -8.26 4.63 -2.37
C GLN A 186 -8.91 5.36 -1.19
N ASN A 187 -8.93 6.69 -1.13
CA ASN A 187 -9.38 7.42 0.06
C ASN A 187 -8.79 6.79 1.34
N ILE A 188 -7.46 6.83 1.48
CA ILE A 188 -6.77 6.12 2.56
C ILE A 188 -7.41 6.43 3.92
N GLY A 189 -7.52 5.41 4.76
CA GLY A 189 -8.18 5.56 6.04
C GLY A 189 -7.73 4.54 7.08
N ALA A 190 -7.60 4.99 8.32
CA ALA A 190 -7.23 4.17 9.45
C ALA A 190 -7.73 4.79 10.76
N TYR A 191 -8.03 3.95 11.75
CA TYR A 191 -8.41 4.38 13.10
C TYR A 191 -9.55 5.41 13.13
N GLY A 192 -10.58 5.23 12.28
CA GLY A 192 -11.77 6.08 12.24
C GLY A 192 -11.59 7.44 11.54
N VAL A 193 -10.52 7.59 10.75
CA VAL A 193 -10.27 8.77 9.92
C VAL A 193 -10.03 8.33 8.48
N GLU A 194 -10.53 9.10 7.53
CA GLU A 194 -10.28 8.97 6.10
C GLU A 194 -9.77 10.28 5.49
N LEU A 195 -9.03 10.19 4.38
CA LEU A 195 -8.39 11.35 3.74
C LEU A 195 -9.40 12.44 3.36
N HIS A 196 -10.55 12.06 2.80
CA HIS A 196 -11.53 13.02 2.28
C HIS A 196 -12.01 14.03 3.34
N GLU A 197 -11.99 13.65 4.63
CA GLU A 197 -12.44 14.51 5.74
C GLU A 197 -11.58 15.78 5.89
N VAL A 198 -10.32 15.73 5.45
CA VAL A 198 -9.37 16.83 5.52
C VAL A 198 -8.92 17.33 4.14
N LEU A 199 -9.38 16.72 3.06
CA LEU A 199 -8.98 17.11 1.72
C LEU A 199 -9.70 18.40 1.32
N GLU A 200 -8.97 19.35 0.77
CA GLU A 200 -9.53 20.58 0.19
C GLU A 200 -9.45 20.56 -1.33
N ALA A 201 -8.38 19.96 -1.90
CA ALA A 201 -8.24 19.84 -3.34
C ALA A 201 -7.26 18.74 -3.76
N VAL A 202 -7.44 18.22 -4.98
CA VAL A 202 -6.49 17.33 -5.68
C VAL A 202 -6.07 18.00 -6.98
N ARG A 203 -4.76 18.17 -7.18
CA ARG A 203 -4.20 18.63 -8.47
C ARG A 203 -3.92 17.41 -9.34
N VAL A 204 -4.38 17.45 -10.58
CA VAL A 204 -4.25 16.37 -11.55
C VAL A 204 -3.78 16.88 -12.91
N ILE A 205 -3.08 16.03 -13.65
CA ILE A 205 -2.78 16.24 -15.07
C ILE A 205 -3.46 15.12 -15.88
N SER A 206 -4.21 15.50 -16.90
CA SER A 206 -4.79 14.57 -17.86
C SER A 206 -3.70 13.90 -18.71
N LEU A 207 -3.76 12.58 -18.82
CA LEU A 207 -2.85 11.80 -19.67
C LEU A 207 -3.13 12.03 -21.15
N GLU A 208 -4.39 12.32 -21.51
CA GLU A 208 -4.85 12.48 -22.89
C GLU A 208 -4.29 13.74 -23.56
N ASP A 209 -4.35 14.88 -22.86
CA ASP A 209 -4.04 16.20 -23.43
C ASP A 209 -2.98 16.98 -22.64
N GLY A 210 -2.57 16.48 -21.47
CA GLY A 210 -1.59 17.14 -20.60
C GLY A 210 -2.15 18.36 -19.87
N ARG A 211 -3.47 18.60 -19.86
CA ARG A 211 -4.06 19.71 -19.12
C ARG A 211 -4.02 19.47 -17.62
N GLU A 212 -3.61 20.49 -16.89
CA GLU A 212 -3.66 20.49 -15.43
C GLU A 212 -5.04 20.98 -14.95
N THR A 213 -5.61 20.33 -13.96
CA THR A 213 -6.89 20.69 -13.36
C THR A 213 -6.82 20.45 -11.86
N THR A 214 -7.60 21.22 -11.11
CA THR A 214 -7.78 21.03 -9.67
C THR A 214 -9.19 20.55 -9.42
N MET A 215 -9.34 19.45 -8.71
CA MET A 215 -10.62 18.84 -8.34
C MET A 215 -10.91 19.11 -6.87
N ALA A 216 -12.14 19.52 -6.58
CA ALA A 216 -12.70 19.58 -5.24
C ALA A 216 -13.02 18.17 -4.70
N PRO A 217 -13.18 18.01 -3.37
CA PRO A 217 -13.45 16.70 -2.77
C PRO A 217 -14.74 16.04 -3.29
N ASP A 218 -15.79 16.83 -3.54
CA ASP A 218 -17.07 16.33 -4.06
C ASP A 218 -16.95 15.78 -5.49
N GLU A 219 -16.00 16.30 -6.28
CA GLU A 219 -15.70 15.81 -7.63
C GLU A 219 -14.87 14.52 -7.63
N CYS A 220 -14.24 14.18 -6.50
CA CYS A 220 -13.42 12.97 -6.38
C CYS A 220 -14.26 11.70 -6.11
N ASP A 221 -15.55 11.86 -5.80
CA ASP A 221 -16.53 10.79 -5.56
C ASP A 221 -15.99 9.67 -4.65
N PHE A 222 -15.53 10.08 -3.47
CA PHE A 222 -14.90 9.19 -2.49
C PHE A 222 -15.89 8.20 -1.87
N GLY A 223 -15.42 6.97 -1.70
CA GLY A 223 -16.12 5.93 -0.94
C GLY A 223 -15.15 5.14 -0.07
N TYR A 224 -15.66 4.09 0.58
CA TYR A 224 -14.82 3.19 1.36
C TYR A 224 -13.82 2.46 0.45
N ARG A 225 -12.54 2.80 0.59
CA ARG A 225 -11.45 2.28 -0.25
C ARG A 225 -11.62 2.58 -1.75
N ASP A 226 -12.32 3.67 -2.08
CA ASP A 226 -12.70 3.97 -3.46
C ASP A 226 -12.73 5.46 -3.79
N SER A 227 -12.62 5.78 -5.08
CA SER A 227 -12.68 7.13 -5.63
C SER A 227 -12.91 7.07 -7.14
N ILE A 228 -13.23 8.22 -7.76
CA ILE A 228 -13.29 8.38 -9.22
C ILE A 228 -11.96 7.98 -9.89
N PHE A 229 -10.81 8.14 -9.20
CA PHE A 229 -9.49 7.79 -9.73
C PHE A 229 -9.26 6.28 -9.88
N LYS A 230 -10.09 5.45 -9.24
CA LYS A 230 -10.08 3.99 -9.39
C LYS A 230 -11.08 3.46 -10.40
N ARG A 231 -11.98 4.32 -10.84
CA ARG A 231 -13.14 4.04 -11.69
C ARG A 231 -13.01 4.85 -12.99
N GLU A 232 -13.71 5.97 -13.10
CA GLU A 232 -13.86 6.74 -14.33
C GLU A 232 -12.55 7.39 -14.79
N LEU A 233 -11.68 7.80 -13.85
CA LEU A 233 -10.39 8.43 -14.14
C LEU A 233 -9.20 7.47 -14.04
N ALA A 234 -9.45 6.16 -13.87
CA ALA A 234 -8.39 5.16 -13.84
C ALA A 234 -7.60 5.17 -15.16
N GLY A 235 -6.28 5.31 -15.08
CA GLY A 235 -5.42 5.38 -16.26
C GLY A 235 -5.56 6.66 -17.11
N ARG A 236 -6.35 7.65 -16.65
CA ARG A 236 -6.62 8.89 -17.41
C ARG A 236 -5.98 10.13 -16.80
N VAL A 237 -5.64 10.11 -15.52
CA VAL A 237 -5.05 11.26 -14.82
C VAL A 237 -3.85 10.86 -13.96
N ALA A 238 -2.89 11.78 -13.84
CA ALA A 238 -1.79 11.72 -12.88
C ALA A 238 -2.04 12.73 -11.77
N ILE A 239 -2.13 12.28 -10.51
CA ILE A 239 -2.19 13.18 -9.36
C ILE A 239 -0.82 13.82 -9.15
N THR A 240 -0.76 15.14 -9.10
CA THR A 240 0.47 15.93 -8.94
C THR A 240 0.63 16.53 -7.55
N GLY A 241 -0.46 16.63 -6.79
CA GLY A 241 -0.40 17.04 -5.39
C GLY A 241 -1.76 17.23 -4.76
N LEU A 242 -1.77 17.51 -3.46
CA LEU A 242 -2.97 17.70 -2.65
C LEU A 242 -2.93 19.07 -1.98
N VAL A 243 -4.11 19.52 -1.55
CA VAL A 243 -4.28 20.55 -0.53
C VAL A 243 -5.07 19.93 0.61
N LEU A 244 -4.48 19.89 1.80
CA LEU A 244 -5.13 19.40 3.03
C LEU A 244 -5.50 20.59 3.91
N ARG A 245 -6.61 20.50 4.62
CA ARG A 245 -7.10 21.49 5.57
C ARG A 245 -7.03 20.94 6.97
N LEU A 246 -6.03 21.37 7.72
CA LEU A 246 -5.73 20.92 9.08
C LEU A 246 -6.07 21.99 10.12
N SER A 247 -6.11 21.58 11.39
CA SER A 247 -6.46 22.42 12.52
C SER A 247 -5.29 22.60 13.49
N ARG A 248 -5.24 23.75 14.17
CA ARG A 248 -4.37 23.96 15.35
C ARG A 248 -5.08 23.61 16.67
N HIS A 249 -6.39 23.42 16.62
CA HIS A 249 -7.20 23.04 17.78
C HIS A 249 -7.16 21.52 17.97
N ALA A 250 -6.92 21.11 19.22
CA ALA A 250 -6.90 19.70 19.58
C ALA A 250 -8.25 19.03 19.34
N ALA A 251 -8.24 17.91 18.64
CA ALA A 251 -9.42 17.11 18.32
C ALA A 251 -9.06 15.61 18.21
N PRO A 252 -8.53 14.98 19.28
CA PRO A 252 -8.04 13.61 19.21
C PRO A 252 -9.17 12.60 18.94
N ARG A 253 -8.99 11.74 17.93
CA ARG A 253 -9.94 10.68 17.58
C ARG A 253 -9.45 9.33 18.11
N LEU A 254 -9.90 8.98 19.31
CA LEU A 254 -9.37 7.85 20.09
C LEU A 254 -10.31 6.64 20.19
N ALA A 255 -11.50 6.70 19.56
CA ALA A 255 -12.56 5.70 19.72
C ALA A 255 -12.23 4.32 19.12
N TYR A 256 -11.19 4.20 18.29
CA TYR A 256 -10.87 2.95 17.60
C TYR A 256 -9.90 2.07 18.38
N GLY A 257 -10.36 0.88 18.77
CA GLY A 257 -9.55 -0.11 19.46
C GLY A 257 -9.11 0.33 20.85
N ASP A 258 -7.85 0.08 21.20
CA ASP A 258 -7.23 0.41 22.49
C ASP A 258 -6.49 1.75 22.46
N LEU A 259 -6.69 2.59 21.43
CA LEU A 259 -5.91 3.81 21.23
C LEU A 259 -6.03 4.80 22.39
N ALA A 260 -7.24 4.95 22.95
CA ALA A 260 -7.48 5.80 24.13
C ALA A 260 -6.68 5.39 25.37
N GLN A 261 -6.27 4.13 25.48
CA GLN A 261 -5.50 3.60 26.62
C GLN A 261 -3.98 3.78 26.42
N ARG A 262 -3.54 4.22 25.23
CA ARG A 262 -2.13 4.32 24.82
C ARG A 262 -1.61 5.75 24.78
N VAL A 263 -2.45 6.70 25.16
CA VAL A 263 -2.13 8.12 25.16
C VAL A 263 -2.51 8.74 26.50
N SER A 264 -1.93 9.89 26.81
CA SER A 264 -2.23 10.71 27.97
C SER A 264 -3.66 11.26 27.92
N ALA A 265 -4.13 11.81 29.04
CA ALA A 265 -5.49 12.35 29.15
C ALA A 265 -5.76 13.54 28.19
N ASN A 266 -4.73 14.30 27.86
CA ASN A 266 -4.79 15.45 26.94
C ASN A 266 -3.64 15.33 25.93
N PRO A 267 -3.75 14.39 24.97
CA PRO A 267 -2.63 14.05 24.13
C PRO A 267 -2.35 15.14 23.11
N SER A 268 -1.09 15.23 22.68
CA SER A 268 -0.73 16.01 21.48
C SER A 268 -1.02 15.21 20.21
N SER A 269 -1.13 15.87 19.04
CA SER A 269 -1.28 15.14 17.78
C SER A 269 -0.07 14.25 17.47
N GLN A 270 1.13 14.65 17.93
CA GLN A 270 2.33 13.81 17.87
C GLN A 270 2.15 12.53 18.69
N GLU A 271 1.69 12.63 19.93
CA GLU A 271 1.47 11.47 20.81
C GLU A 271 0.46 10.49 20.20
N VAL A 272 -0.63 11.01 19.60
CA VAL A 272 -1.61 10.17 18.88
C VAL A 272 -0.96 9.48 17.67
N ALA A 273 -0.20 10.20 16.85
CA ALA A 273 0.49 9.62 15.69
C ALA A 273 1.51 8.53 16.07
N GLU A 274 2.22 8.73 17.18
CA GLU A 274 3.16 7.75 17.75
C GLU A 274 2.44 6.51 18.28
N ALA A 275 1.35 6.70 19.02
CA ALA A 275 0.52 5.60 19.53
C ALA A 275 -0.08 4.77 18.39
N VAL A 276 -0.62 5.43 17.35
CA VAL A 276 -1.11 4.78 16.13
C VAL A 276 0.01 3.99 15.45
N SER A 277 1.19 4.59 15.31
CA SER A 277 2.35 3.92 14.72
C SER A 277 2.78 2.68 15.52
N ALA A 278 2.75 2.76 16.85
CA ALA A 278 3.06 1.62 17.72
C ALA A 278 2.06 0.48 17.55
N VAL A 279 0.75 0.77 17.61
CA VAL A 279 -0.31 -0.23 17.38
C VAL A 279 -0.17 -0.89 16.00
N ARG A 280 0.18 -0.11 14.97
CA ARG A 280 0.37 -0.63 13.62
C ARG A 280 1.59 -1.57 13.55
N ARG A 281 2.73 -1.22 14.17
CA ARG A 281 3.93 -2.09 14.20
C ARG A 281 3.70 -3.40 14.96
N GLU A 282 2.81 -3.41 15.94
CA GLU A 282 2.44 -4.65 16.65
C GLU A 282 1.66 -5.62 15.74
N LYS A 283 0.85 -5.09 14.81
CA LYS A 283 -0.08 -5.87 13.99
C LYS A 283 0.44 -6.14 12.57
N LEU A 284 1.15 -5.18 11.98
CA LEU A 284 1.56 -5.19 10.58
C LEU A 284 3.06 -5.45 10.46
N PRO A 285 3.48 -6.35 9.57
CA PRO A 285 4.89 -6.53 9.28
C PRO A 285 5.45 -5.30 8.56
N ASP A 286 6.65 -4.88 8.95
CA ASP A 286 7.40 -3.85 8.26
C ASP A 286 7.79 -4.35 6.85
N PRO A 287 7.29 -3.73 5.76
CA PRO A 287 7.59 -4.17 4.40
C PRO A 287 9.08 -4.15 4.05
N ALA A 288 9.88 -3.31 4.71
CA ALA A 288 11.33 -3.29 4.52
C ALA A 288 12.02 -4.55 5.07
N ARG A 289 11.37 -5.27 5.98
CA ARG A 289 11.88 -6.51 6.60
C ARG A 289 11.19 -7.76 6.05
N LEU A 290 9.91 -7.66 5.74
CA LEU A 290 9.08 -8.74 5.24
C LEU A 290 8.08 -8.17 4.24
N GLY A 291 8.38 -8.34 2.95
CA GLY A 291 7.66 -7.68 1.86
C GLY A 291 6.16 -7.95 1.93
N ASN A 292 5.34 -6.91 1.84
CA ASN A 292 3.89 -7.00 1.86
C ASN A 292 3.25 -5.74 1.27
N ALA A 293 1.98 -5.84 0.86
CA ALA A 293 1.18 -4.71 0.38
C ALA A 293 0.05 -4.35 1.38
N GLY A 294 0.29 -4.56 2.68
CA GLY A 294 -0.75 -4.41 3.70
C GLY A 294 -1.84 -5.49 3.60
N SER A 295 -3.08 -5.10 3.87
CA SER A 295 -4.23 -6.01 3.70
C SER A 295 -4.38 -6.37 2.23
N PHE A 296 -4.27 -7.66 1.92
CA PHE A 296 -4.31 -8.13 0.54
C PHE A 296 -5.73 -8.27 0.01
N PHE A 297 -6.71 -8.45 0.89
CA PHE A 297 -8.13 -8.59 0.55
C PHE A 297 -8.97 -7.50 1.21
N LYS A 298 -9.98 -7.03 0.48
CA LYS A 298 -11.05 -6.20 1.04
C LYS A 298 -11.92 -7.02 1.99
N ASN A 299 -12.54 -6.34 2.94
CA ASN A 299 -13.60 -6.94 3.75
C ASN A 299 -14.87 -7.12 2.89
N PRO A 300 -15.39 -8.36 2.73
CA PRO A 300 -16.53 -8.60 1.87
C PRO A 300 -17.81 -8.05 2.53
N VAL A 301 -18.73 -7.59 1.68
CA VAL A 301 -20.06 -7.13 2.07
C VAL A 301 -21.06 -8.16 1.55
N VAL A 302 -21.88 -8.69 2.44
CA VAL A 302 -22.89 -9.70 2.10
C VAL A 302 -24.29 -9.19 2.43
N SER A 303 -25.31 -9.84 1.87
CA SER A 303 -26.70 -9.52 2.20
C SER A 303 -27.01 -9.79 3.68
N PRO A 304 -28.01 -9.11 4.27
CA PRO A 304 -28.43 -9.37 5.64
C PRO A 304 -28.77 -10.84 5.92
N GLU A 305 -29.46 -11.50 4.98
CA GLU A 305 -29.87 -12.91 5.11
C GLU A 305 -28.64 -13.83 5.15
N ARG A 306 -27.64 -13.55 4.31
CA ARG A 306 -26.37 -14.29 4.33
C ARG A 306 -25.60 -14.06 5.62
N ALA A 307 -25.59 -12.83 6.13
CA ALA A 307 -24.94 -12.50 7.39
C ALA A 307 -25.61 -13.22 8.58
N GLU A 308 -26.94 -13.30 8.62
CA GLU A 308 -27.67 -14.01 9.65
C GLU A 308 -27.36 -15.52 9.62
N ALA A 309 -27.39 -16.14 8.43
CA ALA A 309 -27.02 -17.54 8.26
C ALA A 309 -25.58 -17.83 8.73
N LEU A 310 -24.63 -16.94 8.40
CA LEU A 310 -23.24 -17.06 8.86
C LEU A 310 -23.13 -16.86 10.37
N ARG A 311 -23.90 -15.97 10.98
CA ARG A 311 -23.91 -15.75 12.43
C ARG A 311 -24.46 -16.96 13.20
N ALA A 312 -25.48 -17.63 12.65
CA ALA A 312 -26.02 -18.84 13.24
C ALA A 312 -24.99 -19.99 13.24
N ALA A 313 -24.23 -20.15 12.14
CA ALA A 313 -23.18 -21.15 12.02
C ALA A 313 -21.91 -20.77 12.82
N TYR A 314 -21.62 -19.47 12.94
CA TYR A 314 -20.41 -18.93 13.56
C TYR A 314 -20.75 -17.76 14.50
N PRO A 315 -21.21 -18.04 15.73
CA PRO A 315 -21.67 -17.00 16.66
C PRO A 315 -20.62 -15.96 17.06
N ASP A 316 -19.34 -16.30 16.94
CA ASP A 316 -18.18 -15.45 17.23
C ASP A 316 -17.70 -14.61 16.04
N MET A 317 -18.35 -14.70 14.88
CA MET A 317 -17.98 -13.96 13.67
C MET A 317 -18.24 -12.44 13.81
N PRO A 318 -17.21 -11.58 13.64
CA PRO A 318 -17.41 -10.14 13.60
C PRO A 318 -18.21 -9.71 12.38
N GLN A 319 -19.24 -8.90 12.61
CA GLN A 319 -20.12 -8.36 11.58
C GLN A 319 -20.40 -6.89 11.84
N PHE A 320 -20.26 -6.09 10.79
CA PHE A 320 -20.39 -4.63 10.87
C PHE A 320 -21.49 -4.20 9.88
N PRO A 321 -22.70 -3.89 10.36
CA PRO A 321 -23.75 -3.34 9.52
C PRO A 321 -23.30 -2.03 8.84
N GLN A 322 -23.61 -1.86 7.56
CA GLN A 322 -23.34 -0.63 6.81
C GLN A 322 -24.37 -0.45 5.67
N SER A 323 -24.35 0.70 5.00
CA SER A 323 -25.16 0.91 3.80
C SER A 323 -24.80 -0.13 2.73
N GLY A 324 -25.80 -0.86 2.22
CA GLY A 324 -25.62 -1.88 1.18
C GLY A 324 -25.33 -3.30 1.70
N GLY A 325 -25.33 -3.55 3.01
CA GLY A 325 -25.27 -4.89 3.57
C GLY A 325 -24.49 -5.00 4.88
N VAL A 326 -24.00 -6.19 5.17
CA VAL A 326 -23.20 -6.46 6.37
C VAL A 326 -21.77 -6.76 5.95
N LYS A 327 -20.83 -5.96 6.44
CA LYS A 327 -19.40 -6.15 6.21
C LYS A 327 -18.86 -7.21 7.17
N LEU A 328 -18.19 -8.22 6.61
CA LEU A 328 -17.53 -9.27 7.38
C LEU A 328 -16.04 -8.97 7.54
N ALA A 329 -15.42 -9.46 8.61
CA ALA A 329 -13.97 -9.35 8.78
C ALA A 329 -13.24 -10.43 7.97
N ALA A 330 -12.65 -10.07 6.82
CA ALA A 330 -11.91 -11.01 5.96
C ALA A 330 -10.74 -11.69 6.69
N GLY A 331 -10.05 -10.97 7.59
CA GLY A 331 -9.01 -11.56 8.42
C GLY A 331 -9.51 -12.67 9.34
N TRP A 332 -10.75 -12.54 9.87
CA TRP A 332 -11.36 -13.60 10.67
C TRP A 332 -11.67 -14.83 9.81
N LEU A 333 -12.20 -14.63 8.60
CA LEU A 333 -12.49 -15.73 7.67
C LEU A 333 -11.22 -16.52 7.32
N ILE A 334 -10.13 -15.83 6.98
CA ILE A 334 -8.84 -16.45 6.65
C ILE A 334 -8.24 -17.18 7.85
N ASP A 335 -8.28 -16.59 9.06
CA ASP A 335 -7.80 -17.20 10.29
C ASP A 335 -8.56 -18.51 10.59
N ARG A 336 -9.89 -18.52 10.41
CA ARG A 336 -10.73 -19.71 10.62
C ARG A 336 -10.49 -20.83 9.61
N CYS A 337 -9.96 -20.53 8.43
CA CYS A 337 -9.44 -21.53 7.50
C CYS A 337 -8.08 -22.12 7.93
N GLY A 338 -7.54 -21.71 9.09
CA GLY A 338 -6.24 -22.16 9.61
C GLY A 338 -5.06 -21.64 8.80
N LEU A 339 -5.24 -20.51 8.09
CA LEU A 339 -4.25 -19.98 7.16
C LEU A 339 -3.28 -19.00 7.82
N LYS A 340 -3.52 -18.55 9.05
CA LYS A 340 -2.61 -17.63 9.73
C LYS A 340 -1.23 -18.28 9.95
N GLY A 341 -0.17 -17.65 9.47
CA GLY A 341 1.19 -18.22 9.48
C GLY A 341 1.42 -19.35 8.45
N TRP A 342 0.43 -19.64 7.59
CA TRP A 342 0.60 -20.59 6.50
C TRP A 342 1.56 -20.05 5.45
N ARG A 343 2.40 -20.94 4.90
CA ARG A 343 3.41 -20.61 3.89
C ARG A 343 3.32 -21.58 2.73
N CYS A 344 3.41 -21.04 1.51
CA CYS A 344 3.49 -21.78 0.27
C CYS A 344 4.59 -21.16 -0.60
N GLY A 345 5.68 -21.91 -0.82
CA GLY A 345 6.84 -21.41 -1.56
C GLY A 345 7.46 -20.15 -0.94
N HIS A 346 7.51 -19.09 -1.73
CA HIS A 346 8.10 -17.79 -1.36
C HIS A 346 7.10 -16.86 -0.66
N PHE A 347 5.82 -17.23 -0.60
CA PHE A 347 4.77 -16.40 -0.02
C PHE A 347 4.05 -17.10 1.14
N GLY A 348 3.27 -16.34 1.88
CA GLY A 348 2.46 -16.87 2.97
C GLY A 348 1.53 -15.81 3.55
N VAL A 349 0.79 -16.21 4.58
CA VAL A 349 -0.05 -15.34 5.38
C VAL A 349 0.70 -15.00 6.66
N HIS A 350 0.73 -13.73 7.06
CA HIS A 350 1.42 -13.31 8.27
C HIS A 350 0.84 -14.00 9.53
N ASP A 351 1.71 -14.30 10.49
CA ASP A 351 1.40 -15.05 11.71
C ASP A 351 0.51 -14.29 12.71
N ARG A 352 0.50 -12.96 12.66
CA ARG A 352 -0.29 -12.10 13.54
C ARG A 352 -1.47 -11.43 12.84
N GLN A 353 -1.43 -11.30 11.51
CA GLN A 353 -2.45 -10.59 10.74
C GLN A 353 -2.83 -11.38 9.48
N ALA A 354 -3.95 -12.08 9.54
CA ALA A 354 -4.38 -13.00 8.48
C ALA A 354 -4.75 -12.32 7.15
N LEU A 355 -4.99 -10.99 7.17
CA LEU A 355 -5.21 -10.21 5.96
C LEU A 355 -3.95 -9.92 5.16
N VAL A 356 -2.76 -10.09 5.75
CA VAL A 356 -1.50 -9.67 5.13
C VAL A 356 -0.81 -10.88 4.52
N LEU A 357 -0.71 -10.87 3.19
CA LEU A 357 0.21 -11.77 2.48
C LEU A 357 1.63 -11.21 2.57
N VAL A 358 2.59 -12.10 2.83
CA VAL A 358 3.99 -11.78 3.05
C VAL A 358 4.87 -12.49 2.03
N HIS A 359 5.93 -11.81 1.62
CA HIS A 359 6.93 -12.28 0.68
C HIS A 359 8.25 -12.52 1.43
N HIS A 360 8.72 -13.77 1.40
CA HIS A 360 9.93 -14.23 2.10
C HIS A 360 11.22 -14.14 1.25
N GLY A 361 11.16 -13.47 0.09
CA GLY A 361 12.24 -13.39 -0.89
C GLY A 361 12.16 -14.50 -1.94
N GLY A 362 12.50 -14.17 -3.20
CA GLY A 362 12.37 -15.08 -4.35
C GLY A 362 11.04 -14.93 -5.08
N GLY A 363 10.57 -16.01 -5.70
CA GLY A 363 9.24 -16.09 -6.32
C GLY A 363 8.93 -15.07 -7.42
N SER A 364 7.66 -15.04 -7.83
CA SER A 364 7.15 -14.14 -8.85
C SER A 364 5.77 -13.59 -8.51
N ALA A 365 5.30 -12.61 -9.29
CA ALA A 365 3.94 -12.09 -9.15
C ALA A 365 2.88 -13.17 -9.38
N GLU A 366 3.12 -14.08 -10.32
CA GLU A 366 2.25 -15.20 -10.65
C GLU A 366 2.10 -16.14 -9.44
N GLU A 367 3.22 -16.51 -8.80
CA GLU A 367 3.19 -17.35 -7.59
C GLU A 367 2.44 -16.64 -6.43
N LEU A 368 2.62 -15.32 -6.27
CA LEU A 368 1.83 -14.55 -5.28
C LEU A 368 0.33 -14.60 -5.58
N LEU A 369 -0.06 -14.45 -6.85
CA LEU A 369 -1.46 -14.49 -7.29
C LEU A 369 -2.07 -15.90 -7.10
N GLU A 370 -1.30 -16.96 -7.34
CA GLU A 370 -1.70 -18.34 -7.05
C GLU A 370 -1.95 -18.55 -5.55
N VAL A 371 -1.04 -18.06 -4.70
CA VAL A 371 -1.22 -18.12 -3.24
C VAL A 371 -2.45 -17.33 -2.79
N ALA A 372 -2.69 -16.16 -3.38
CA ALA A 372 -3.88 -15.39 -3.09
C ALA A 372 -5.17 -16.10 -3.54
N ALA A 373 -5.15 -16.74 -4.71
CA ALA A 373 -6.28 -17.52 -5.22
C ALA A 373 -6.58 -18.71 -4.29
N GLU A 374 -5.55 -19.41 -3.80
CA GLU A 374 -5.73 -20.51 -2.84
C GLU A 374 -6.35 -20.05 -1.51
N VAL A 375 -5.95 -18.88 -1.01
CA VAL A 375 -6.57 -18.28 0.20
C VAL A 375 -8.04 -17.94 -0.05
N ALA A 376 -8.35 -17.27 -1.16
CA ALA A 376 -9.71 -16.89 -1.52
C ALA A 376 -10.60 -18.12 -1.71
N GLU A 377 -10.08 -19.17 -2.33
CA GLU A 377 -10.79 -20.41 -2.59
C GLU A 377 -11.15 -21.16 -1.30
N ARG A 378 -10.21 -21.29 -0.36
CA ARG A 378 -10.49 -21.93 0.94
C ARG A 378 -11.56 -21.17 1.75
N VAL A 379 -11.58 -19.83 1.65
CA VAL A 379 -12.63 -19.02 2.28
C VAL A 379 -13.97 -19.20 1.55
N ARG A 380 -13.96 -19.27 0.22
CA ARG A 380 -15.16 -19.55 -0.58
C ARG A 380 -15.74 -20.92 -0.27
N GLU A 381 -14.93 -21.96 -0.15
CA GLU A 381 -15.37 -23.30 0.21
C GLU A 381 -15.95 -23.37 1.64
N ALA A 382 -15.29 -22.74 2.61
CA ALA A 382 -15.70 -22.79 4.01
C ALA A 382 -16.92 -21.92 4.34
N PHE A 383 -17.07 -20.77 3.67
CA PHE A 383 -18.05 -19.75 4.04
C PHE A 383 -18.98 -19.34 2.90
N GLY A 384 -18.75 -19.78 1.66
CA GLY A 384 -19.45 -19.30 0.47
C GLY A 384 -19.33 -17.78 0.30
N VAL A 385 -18.18 -17.21 0.67
CA VAL A 385 -17.86 -15.78 0.58
C VAL A 385 -16.66 -15.60 -0.34
N THR A 386 -16.78 -14.73 -1.34
CA THR A 386 -15.68 -14.40 -2.25
C THR A 386 -14.87 -13.24 -1.68
N LEU A 387 -13.55 -13.41 -1.60
CA LEU A 387 -12.63 -12.34 -1.24
C LEU A 387 -12.15 -11.61 -2.50
N GLU A 388 -12.23 -10.28 -2.48
CA GLU A 388 -11.69 -9.44 -3.56
C GLU A 388 -10.30 -8.92 -3.15
N ARG A 389 -9.33 -9.05 -4.06
CA ARG A 389 -7.99 -8.52 -3.89
C ARG A 389 -8.00 -6.98 -3.85
N GLU A 390 -7.18 -6.38 -2.98
CA GLU A 390 -7.02 -4.92 -2.87
C GLU A 390 -5.82 -4.36 -3.66
N PRO A 391 -4.61 -4.97 -3.62
CA PRO A 391 -3.50 -4.54 -4.47
C PRO A 391 -3.76 -4.83 -5.94
N ARG A 392 -3.46 -3.90 -6.86
CA ARG A 392 -3.66 -4.08 -8.31
C ARG A 392 -2.42 -4.67 -8.97
N LEU A 393 -2.60 -5.49 -10.01
CA LEU A 393 -1.48 -5.94 -10.84
C LEU A 393 -1.14 -4.79 -11.80
N ALA A 394 0.13 -4.46 -11.94
CA ALA A 394 0.53 -3.29 -12.73
C ALA A 394 0.09 -3.37 -14.20
N THR A 395 -0.01 -4.56 -14.80
CA THR A 395 -0.52 -4.74 -16.17
C THR A 395 -2.00 -4.37 -16.30
N GLU A 396 -2.81 -4.65 -15.28
CA GLU A 396 -4.23 -4.24 -15.23
C GLU A 396 -4.39 -2.72 -15.18
N MET A 397 -3.36 -1.99 -14.73
CA MET A 397 -3.40 -0.52 -14.65
C MET A 397 -3.17 0.16 -16.00
N GLY A 398 -2.51 -0.53 -16.95
CA GLY A 398 -2.27 -0.03 -18.31
C GLY A 398 -3.33 -0.48 -19.33
N GLU A 399 -4.12 -1.51 -19.00
CA GLU A 399 -5.14 -2.10 -19.89
C GLU A 399 -6.53 -1.46 -19.76
N MET A 400 -6.76 -0.57 -18.78
CA MET A 400 -8.01 0.20 -18.64
C MET A 400 -8.04 1.47 -19.51
N GLY A 401 -7.47 1.40 -20.72
CA GLY A 401 -7.50 2.46 -21.73
C GLY A 401 -8.80 2.52 -22.49
#